data_AF-A0A231RFB9-F1
#
_entry.id   AF-A0A231RFB9-F1
#
_cell.length_a   1.000
_cell.length_b   1.000
_cell.length_c   1.000
_cell.angle_alpha   90.00
_cell.angle_beta   90.00
_cell.angle_gamma   90.00
#
_symmetry.space_group_name_H-M   'P 1'
#
loop_
_entity.id
_entity.type
_entity.pdbx_description
1 polymer ?
#
loop_
_entity_poly.entity_id
_entity_poly.type
_entity_poly.pdbx_seq_one_letter_code
_entity_poly.pdbx_strand_id
1 'polypeptide(L)'
;MKSIGGLGYRLRLREDFRMNETASRMNRRLMTLILIVAAFFLAAAPHPSSAAEAGFKDVPPTHWAYEAVHRAADEGWVDGYSDGTFRLTQRVTEAEFLKLLLSAAIPDELPARQAGEVWSAPYYKYAEERNFPLSGAGASFDRGGAAQLIAALKGLILGRTEAVRYLLDNGLSSGITSATVEGYQMQKALSRAEAVQFIVNALGGAANAEPQPEASAGYSLRGIAIGDSEATVAAKLGKPSRVDPSEYGFQWHVYNDDYKQYAQIGIGGGKVVALFSNANVWRSGDGLGIGSATAAIEAKLGKPRSLTELDTNVFIRAAKETYPSYEVDGSYLTFIVDHHNGGKTMGMYMIERKTAAARKGSYGVVTPSLLTAYERELLDLANVSRVLAGKKALAWDAKIAGTARDHSKDMGQNGFFDHVNPQGRSPFDRMKADGIAYSAAAENIAAGQINAIFAHAEWMNSEGHRSNILGDKYERLGVGIAYSDDYEYRIYYTQNFYTPRG
;
A
#
# COMPACT_ATOMS: atom_id res chain seq x y z
N MET A 1 3.92 84.68 13.13
CA MET A 1 3.74 83.60 14.14
C MET A 1 4.61 82.41 13.75
N LYS A 2 5.40 81.84 14.69
CA LYS A 2 6.08 80.52 14.68
C LYS A 2 6.93 80.18 13.42
N SER A 3 8.24 80.49 13.39
CA SER A 3 9.40 79.66 13.86
C SER A 3 9.67 78.44 12.94
N ILE A 4 10.70 78.39 12.05
CA ILE A 4 12.17 78.34 12.28
C ILE A 4 12.56 77.16 13.20
N GLY A 5 13.52 76.24 12.97
CA GLY A 5 14.53 75.91 11.92
C GLY A 5 15.29 74.63 12.37
N GLY A 6 16.25 73.98 11.70
CA GLY A 6 17.01 74.21 10.45
C GLY A 6 17.81 72.94 10.02
N LEU A 7 19.04 73.08 9.47
CA LEU A 7 19.91 71.97 8.97
C LEU A 7 21.09 71.59 9.91
N GLY A 8 21.52 70.32 9.87
CA GLY A 8 22.88 69.99 9.37
C GLY A 8 23.89 69.21 10.22
N TYR A 9 24.72 68.38 9.52
CA TYR A 9 26.09 67.92 9.87
C TYR A 9 26.25 66.94 11.09
N ARG A 10 27.25 66.02 11.20
CA ARG A 10 28.19 65.29 10.29
C ARG A 10 28.92 64.17 11.11
N LEU A 11 29.52 63.17 10.43
CA LEU A 11 30.77 62.45 10.78
C LEU A 11 30.91 61.44 11.98
N ARG A 12 31.21 60.18 11.59
CA ARG A 12 32.40 59.32 11.94
C ARG A 12 32.67 58.69 13.33
N LEU A 13 33.04 57.40 13.24
CA LEU A 13 34.05 56.63 14.04
C LEU A 13 33.71 56.42 15.53
N ARG A 14 34.24 55.44 16.29
CA ARG A 14 35.31 54.42 16.14
C ARG A 14 34.90 53.22 17.04
N GLU A 15 35.04 51.97 16.64
CA GLU A 15 36.16 51.07 17.01
C GLU A 15 36.65 51.11 18.47
N ASP A 16 36.66 49.92 19.07
CA ASP A 16 37.59 49.36 20.06
C ASP A 16 37.41 49.40 21.59
N PHE A 17 37.94 48.31 22.16
CA PHE A 17 38.43 48.04 23.52
C PHE A 17 37.50 47.42 24.60
N ARG A 18 37.63 46.09 24.72
CA ARG A 18 37.92 45.28 25.93
C ARG A 18 37.44 45.78 27.30
N MET A 19 36.90 44.83 28.10
CA MET A 19 37.56 44.29 29.31
C MET A 19 36.74 43.10 29.88
N ASN A 20 37.44 41.99 30.20
CA ASN A 20 37.37 41.14 31.40
C ASN A 20 36.00 40.68 32.00
N GLU A 21 35.88 39.56 32.74
CA GLU A 21 36.86 38.84 33.55
C GLU A 21 36.42 37.38 33.88
N THR A 22 37.37 36.50 34.24
CA THR A 22 37.26 35.26 35.08
C THR A 22 36.09 34.28 34.86
N ALA A 23 36.27 33.00 34.48
CA ALA A 23 37.10 31.92 35.06
C ALA A 23 36.65 31.36 36.44
N SER A 24 36.63 30.02 36.53
CA SER A 24 36.85 29.16 37.74
C SER A 24 35.67 28.38 38.35
N ARG A 25 35.87 27.05 38.47
CA ARG A 25 35.28 26.07 39.44
C ARG A 25 33.85 25.54 39.28
N MET A 26 33.71 24.64 38.30
CA MET A 26 33.57 23.18 38.54
C MET A 26 33.01 22.68 39.91
N ASN A 27 31.84 22.03 39.88
CA ASN A 27 31.48 20.84 40.67
C ASN A 27 30.30 20.14 39.97
N ARG A 28 30.48 18.96 39.37
CA ARG A 28 30.30 17.62 39.96
C ARG A 28 28.87 17.29 40.43
N ARG A 29 28.32 16.21 39.86
CA ARG A 29 27.09 15.45 40.19
C ARG A 29 25.77 15.91 39.55
N LEU A 30 25.48 15.36 38.36
CA LEU A 30 24.45 14.31 38.29
C LEU A 30 24.83 13.27 37.22
N MET A 31 24.92 12.02 37.64
CA MET A 31 25.15 10.85 36.79
C MET A 31 23.85 10.04 36.70
N THR A 32 23.76 9.14 35.71
CA THR A 32 22.70 8.11 35.57
C THR A 32 21.37 8.67 35.04
N LEU A 33 21.00 8.41 33.78
CA LEU A 33 20.45 7.11 33.37
C LEU A 33 20.65 6.85 31.85
N ILE A 34 21.66 6.07 31.47
CA ILE A 34 21.68 5.37 30.17
C ILE A 34 21.47 3.89 30.49
N LEU A 35 20.23 3.43 30.35
CA LEU A 35 19.87 2.02 30.54
C LEU A 35 20.17 1.22 29.26
N ILE A 36 21.27 0.49 29.33
CA ILE A 36 21.51 -0.86 28.77
C ILE A 36 20.54 -1.29 27.65
N VAL A 37 21.06 -1.32 26.41
CA VAL A 37 20.97 -2.54 25.59
C VAL A 37 22.39 -2.91 25.17
N ALA A 38 23.10 -3.60 26.07
CA ALA A 38 24.33 -4.30 25.73
C ALA A 38 23.97 -5.66 25.14
N ALA A 39 23.62 -5.69 23.84
CA ALA A 39 23.84 -6.90 23.05
C ALA A 39 25.34 -6.92 22.68
N PHE A 40 26.11 -7.74 23.40
CA PHE A 40 27.57 -7.74 23.31
C PHE A 40 28.06 -8.15 21.91
N PHE A 41 28.52 -7.18 21.12
CA PHE A 41 29.65 -7.39 20.20
C PHE A 41 30.96 -7.26 20.99
N LEU A 42 31.25 -8.24 21.84
CA LEU A 42 32.57 -8.36 22.45
C LEU A 42 33.49 -9.01 21.42
N ALA A 43 34.63 -8.38 21.12
CA ALA A 43 35.69 -9.03 20.36
C ALA A 43 36.25 -10.20 21.17
N ALA A 44 35.77 -11.41 20.88
CA ALA A 44 36.39 -12.66 21.29
C ALA A 44 37.31 -13.16 20.17
N ALA A 45 38.36 -13.90 20.55
CA ALA A 45 39.30 -14.53 19.62
C ALA A 45 38.56 -15.45 18.61
N PRO A 46 39.15 -15.72 17.42
CA PRO A 46 38.47 -16.45 16.36
C PRO A 46 38.16 -17.90 16.78
N HIS A 47 36.92 -18.11 17.21
CA HIS A 47 36.26 -19.39 17.23
C HIS A 47 35.20 -19.37 16.13
N PRO A 48 35.14 -20.37 15.24
CA PRO A 48 34.05 -20.48 14.28
C PRO A 48 32.75 -20.72 15.08
N SER A 49 31.94 -19.67 15.22
CA SER A 49 30.63 -19.79 15.84
C SER A 49 29.74 -20.62 14.90
N SER A 50 29.23 -21.75 15.42
CA SER A 50 28.44 -22.76 14.71
C SER A 50 27.13 -22.25 14.07
N ALA A 51 26.85 -20.95 14.11
CA ALA A 51 25.69 -20.32 13.49
C ALA A 51 25.89 -20.02 11.99
N ALA A 52 27.12 -19.82 11.52
CA ALA A 52 27.39 -19.46 10.12
C ALA A 52 26.97 -20.56 9.13
N GLU A 53 27.13 -21.85 9.48
CA GLU A 53 26.73 -22.97 8.63
C GLU A 53 25.21 -23.22 8.55
N ALA A 54 24.40 -22.54 9.37
CA ALA A 54 22.95 -22.82 9.48
C ALA A 54 22.03 -21.69 8.96
N GLY A 55 22.58 -20.50 8.69
CA GLY A 55 21.81 -19.32 8.29
C GLY A 55 20.94 -18.72 9.42
N PHE A 56 20.47 -17.48 9.23
CA PHE A 56 19.61 -16.81 10.21
C PHE A 56 18.13 -17.16 10.01
N LYS A 57 17.44 -17.55 11.09
CA LYS A 57 16.03 -18.04 11.06
C LYS A 57 15.03 -17.04 10.50
N ASP A 58 15.29 -15.75 10.68
CA ASP A 58 14.44 -14.64 10.22
C ASP A 58 14.89 -14.07 8.86
N VAL A 59 15.91 -14.65 8.21
CA VAL A 59 16.45 -14.19 6.92
C VAL A 59 16.32 -15.32 5.89
N PRO A 60 15.11 -15.58 5.36
CA PRO A 60 14.90 -16.63 4.37
C PRO A 60 15.54 -16.26 3.01
N PRO A 61 15.91 -17.25 2.16
CA PRO A 61 16.45 -17.02 0.81
C PRO A 61 15.62 -16.13 -0.12
N THR A 62 14.33 -15.96 0.18
CA THR A 62 13.39 -15.09 -0.55
C THR A 62 13.38 -13.64 -0.06
N HIS A 63 14.05 -13.32 1.05
CA HIS A 63 14.14 -11.97 1.57
C HIS A 63 15.18 -11.16 0.78
N TRP A 64 14.87 -9.93 0.41
CA TRP A 64 15.75 -9.08 -0.41
C TRP A 64 17.18 -9.01 0.18
N ALA A 65 17.31 -8.77 1.48
CA ALA A 65 18.62 -8.64 2.14
C ALA A 65 19.41 -9.96 2.31
N TYR A 66 18.91 -11.11 1.82
CA TYR A 66 19.48 -12.42 2.12
C TYR A 66 20.97 -12.52 1.77
N GLU A 67 21.33 -12.20 0.53
CA GLU A 67 22.71 -12.24 0.03
C GLU A 67 23.63 -11.31 0.81
N ALA A 68 23.17 -10.08 1.08
CA ALA A 68 23.98 -9.08 1.78
C ALA A 68 24.20 -9.43 3.26
N VAL A 69 23.18 -9.98 3.93
CA VAL A 69 23.27 -10.40 5.33
C VAL A 69 24.16 -11.63 5.50
N HIS A 70 24.06 -12.62 4.61
CA HIS A 70 24.96 -13.78 4.66
C HIS A 70 26.39 -13.39 4.31
N ARG A 71 26.61 -12.62 3.24
CA ARG A 71 27.93 -12.07 2.90
C ARG A 71 28.57 -11.30 4.08
N ALA A 72 27.81 -10.44 4.75
CA ALA A 72 28.33 -9.68 5.89
C ALA A 72 28.60 -10.54 7.13
N ALA A 73 27.93 -11.69 7.28
CA ALA A 73 28.24 -12.66 8.33
C ALA A 73 29.48 -13.49 7.98
N ASP A 74 29.61 -13.94 6.72
CA ASP A 74 30.75 -14.68 6.19
C ASP A 74 32.05 -13.86 6.24
N GLU A 75 31.97 -12.56 5.93
CA GLU A 75 33.08 -11.60 6.06
C GLU A 75 33.29 -11.11 7.51
N GLY A 76 32.51 -11.59 8.49
CA GLY A 76 32.69 -11.30 9.92
C GLY A 76 32.31 -9.88 10.35
N TRP A 77 31.55 -9.14 9.54
CA TRP A 77 31.12 -7.77 9.84
C TRP A 77 29.95 -7.73 10.85
N VAL A 78 29.07 -8.75 10.80
CA VAL A 78 27.87 -8.85 11.66
C VAL A 78 27.70 -10.25 12.26
N ASP A 79 27.26 -10.26 13.51
CA ASP A 79 26.78 -11.46 14.21
C ASP A 79 25.24 -11.44 14.30
N GLY A 80 24.67 -12.63 14.44
CA GLY A 80 23.29 -12.82 14.88
C GLY A 80 23.14 -12.83 16.40
N TYR A 81 21.90 -12.97 16.85
CA TYR A 81 21.51 -13.14 18.25
C TYR A 81 21.53 -14.62 18.65
N SER A 82 21.65 -14.90 19.95
CA SER A 82 21.71 -16.28 20.49
C SER A 82 20.45 -17.12 20.29
N ASP A 83 19.34 -16.49 19.86
CA ASP A 83 18.11 -17.16 19.42
C ASP A 83 18.19 -17.68 17.97
N GLY A 84 19.24 -17.34 17.22
CA GLY A 84 19.45 -17.68 15.81
C GLY A 84 18.85 -16.66 14.83
N THR A 85 18.52 -15.44 15.28
CA THR A 85 17.99 -14.35 14.43
C THR A 85 19.03 -13.29 14.10
N PHE A 86 18.82 -12.53 13.03
CA PHE A 86 19.59 -11.34 12.67
C PHE A 86 18.88 -10.02 13.07
N ARG A 87 17.55 -10.07 13.21
CA ARG A 87 16.62 -8.97 13.53
C ARG A 87 16.63 -7.87 12.47
N LEU A 88 16.28 -8.28 11.24
CA LEU A 88 16.27 -7.44 10.03
C LEU A 88 15.73 -6.01 10.21
N THR A 89 14.60 -5.87 10.90
CA THR A 89 13.87 -4.60 11.09
C THR A 89 14.34 -3.77 12.30
N GLN A 90 15.25 -4.29 13.12
CA GLN A 90 15.78 -3.56 14.26
C GLN A 90 16.51 -2.30 13.78
N ARG A 91 16.20 -1.15 14.40
CA ARG A 91 16.81 0.14 14.05
C ARG A 91 18.29 0.17 14.45
N VAL A 92 19.08 0.88 13.64
CA VAL A 92 20.53 1.06 13.82
C VAL A 92 20.81 2.51 14.17
N THR A 93 21.68 2.72 15.17
CA THR A 93 22.18 4.06 15.56
C THR A 93 23.36 4.50 14.70
N GLU A 94 23.68 5.80 14.70
CA GLU A 94 24.86 6.34 13.98
C GLU A 94 26.15 5.62 14.39
N ALA A 95 26.33 5.39 15.69
CA ALA A 95 27.51 4.71 16.22
C ALA A 95 27.64 3.26 15.73
N GLU A 96 26.52 2.53 15.63
CA GLU A 96 26.51 1.15 15.12
C GLU A 96 26.77 1.11 13.61
N PHE A 97 26.15 2.01 12.84
CA PHE A 97 26.37 2.10 11.40
C PHE A 97 27.80 2.51 11.06
N LEU A 98 28.34 3.53 11.73
CA LEU A 98 29.71 4.00 11.53
C LEU A 98 30.73 2.91 11.89
N LYS A 99 30.51 2.19 13.00
CA LYS A 99 31.32 1.02 13.37
C LYS A 99 31.28 -0.04 12.27
N LEU A 100 30.11 -0.37 11.75
CA LEU A 100 29.96 -1.39 10.73
C LEU A 100 30.62 -0.98 9.40
N LEU A 101 30.36 0.25 8.95
CA LEU A 101 30.89 0.82 7.71
C LEU A 101 32.43 0.83 7.71
N LEU A 102 33.06 1.35 8.76
CA LEU A 102 34.51 1.47 8.80
C LEU A 102 35.20 0.13 9.08
N SER A 103 34.61 -0.74 9.91
CA SER A 103 35.17 -2.10 10.14
C SER A 103 35.18 -2.94 8.86
N ALA A 104 34.17 -2.78 8.00
CA ALA A 104 34.09 -3.48 6.72
C ALA A 104 35.00 -2.85 5.64
N ALA A 105 35.16 -1.52 5.63
CA ALA A 105 35.86 -0.81 4.57
C ALA A 105 37.38 -0.70 4.77
N ILE A 106 37.83 -0.50 6.01
CA ILE A 106 39.19 -0.04 6.36
C ILE A 106 39.67 -0.58 7.73
N PRO A 107 39.53 -1.89 8.03
CA PRO A 107 39.82 -2.42 9.36
C PRO A 107 41.22 -2.09 9.88
N ASP A 108 42.22 -2.06 8.99
CA ASP A 108 43.63 -1.81 9.32
C ASP A 108 43.98 -0.33 9.56
N GLU A 109 43.11 0.61 9.19
CA GLU A 109 43.32 2.06 9.43
C GLU A 109 42.74 2.55 10.77
N LEU A 110 41.99 1.70 11.48
CA LEU A 110 41.26 2.10 12.67
C LEU A 110 42.17 2.24 13.91
N PRO A 111 42.06 3.34 14.68
CA PRO A 111 42.87 3.54 15.87
C PRO A 111 42.49 2.55 16.98
N ALA A 112 43.47 2.10 17.76
CA ALA A 112 43.20 1.22 18.90
C ALA A 112 42.34 1.92 19.97
N ARG A 113 41.31 1.23 20.47
CA ARG A 113 40.47 1.69 21.59
C ARG A 113 41.30 1.77 22.87
N GLN A 114 41.27 2.90 23.55
CA GLN A 114 42.01 3.09 24.80
C GLN A 114 41.19 2.60 26.02
N ALA A 115 41.89 2.29 27.11
CA ALA A 115 41.26 1.82 28.34
C ALA A 115 40.32 2.90 28.93
N GLY A 116 39.07 2.53 29.17
CA GLY A 116 38.03 3.44 29.68
C GLY A 116 37.21 4.15 28.60
N GLU A 117 37.58 4.07 27.32
CA GLU A 117 36.79 4.66 26.24
C GLU A 117 35.52 3.83 25.95
N VAL A 118 34.45 4.49 25.50
CA VAL A 118 33.27 3.81 24.94
C VAL A 118 33.66 3.04 23.66
N TRP A 119 32.93 1.96 23.37
CA TRP A 119 33.25 1.07 22.25
C TRP A 119 33.26 1.76 20.88
N SER A 120 32.51 2.85 20.72
CA SER A 120 32.40 3.62 19.48
C SER A 120 33.55 4.63 19.28
N ALA A 121 34.37 4.91 20.29
CA ALA A 121 35.36 5.99 20.25
C ALA A 121 36.39 5.90 19.10
N PRO A 122 36.93 4.73 18.71
CA PRO A 122 37.82 4.60 17.56
C PRO A 122 37.24 5.13 16.24
N TYR A 123 35.97 4.79 15.99
CA TYR A 123 35.27 5.08 14.74
C TYR A 123 34.94 6.57 14.65
N TYR A 124 34.53 7.18 15.77
CA TYR A 124 34.32 8.63 15.86
C TYR A 124 35.62 9.40 15.66
N LYS A 125 36.74 9.00 16.28
CA LYS A 125 38.06 9.63 16.06
C LYS A 125 38.46 9.62 14.58
N TYR A 126 38.41 8.45 13.94
CA TYR A 126 38.74 8.31 12.52
C TYR A 126 37.88 9.23 11.63
N ALA A 127 36.58 9.27 11.91
CA ALA A 127 35.60 10.04 11.17
C ALA A 127 35.76 11.57 11.40
N GLU A 128 36.02 12.00 12.64
CA GLU A 128 36.29 13.39 13.02
C GLU A 128 37.57 13.93 12.36
N GLU A 129 38.67 13.16 12.39
CA GLU A 129 39.94 13.49 11.70
C GLU A 129 39.77 13.72 10.19
N ARG A 130 38.75 13.11 9.59
CA ARG A 130 38.45 13.18 8.14
C ARG A 130 37.20 14.02 7.83
N ASN A 131 36.70 14.80 8.79
CA ASN A 131 35.56 15.71 8.66
C ASN A 131 34.26 15.03 8.18
N PHE A 132 34.01 13.79 8.62
CA PHE A 132 32.74 13.11 8.33
C PHE A 132 31.56 13.92 8.92
N PRO A 133 30.42 13.99 8.22
CA PRO A 133 29.23 14.73 8.66
C PRO A 133 28.46 13.97 9.75
N LEU A 134 29.00 13.97 10.97
CA LEU A 134 28.44 13.28 12.13
C LEU A 134 27.34 14.10 12.80
N SER A 135 26.24 13.43 13.19
CA SER A 135 25.14 14.00 13.99
C SER A 135 25.32 13.76 15.49
N GLY A 136 26.19 12.81 15.87
CA GLY A 136 26.56 12.49 17.25
C GLY A 136 25.88 11.23 17.78
N ALA A 137 26.57 10.52 18.69
CA ALA A 137 26.26 9.15 19.11
C ALA A 137 24.89 8.92 19.81
N GLY A 138 24.09 9.97 20.03
CA GLY A 138 22.73 9.90 20.58
C GLY A 138 21.63 10.41 19.65
N ALA A 139 21.96 10.84 18.43
CA ALA A 139 20.99 11.34 17.46
C ALA A 139 20.18 10.20 16.81
N SER A 140 18.96 10.53 16.35
CA SER A 140 18.17 9.63 15.50
C SER A 140 18.88 9.45 14.16
N PHE A 141 19.19 8.19 13.81
CA PHE A 141 19.91 7.88 12.58
C PHE A 141 18.97 7.33 11.50
N ASP A 142 19.16 7.82 10.28
CA ASP A 142 18.24 7.64 9.14
C ASP A 142 19.01 7.36 7.84
N ARG A 143 18.27 7.01 6.78
CA ARG A 143 18.85 6.74 5.46
C ARG A 143 19.67 7.92 4.91
N GLY A 144 19.27 9.16 5.17
CA GLY A 144 20.03 10.35 4.77
C GLY A 144 21.39 10.47 5.46
N GLY A 145 21.45 10.20 6.76
CA GLY A 145 22.71 10.14 7.51
C GLY A 145 23.61 9.01 6.99
N ALA A 146 23.05 7.83 6.69
CA ALA A 146 23.80 6.73 6.09
C ALA A 146 24.42 7.10 4.73
N ALA A 147 23.65 7.74 3.84
CA ALA A 147 24.15 8.23 2.56
C ALA A 147 25.35 9.18 2.73
N GLN A 148 25.27 10.11 3.70
CA GLN A 148 26.35 11.05 3.98
C GLN A 148 27.63 10.36 4.45
N LEU A 149 27.55 9.36 5.34
CA LEU A 149 28.72 8.63 5.82
C LEU A 149 29.35 7.74 4.73
N ILE A 150 28.53 7.17 3.83
CA ILE A 150 29.02 6.40 2.67
C ILE A 150 29.73 7.33 1.67
N ALA A 151 29.18 8.51 1.40
CA ALA A 151 29.84 9.52 0.56
C ALA A 151 31.17 9.98 1.19
N ALA A 152 31.20 10.23 2.51
CA ALA A 152 32.40 10.62 3.23
C ALA A 152 33.49 9.54 3.21
N LEU A 153 33.14 8.25 3.25
CA LEU A 153 34.08 7.14 3.05
C LEU A 153 34.76 7.18 1.67
N LYS A 154 34.11 7.75 0.65
CA LYS A 154 34.69 7.98 -0.69
C LYS A 154 35.37 9.36 -0.81
N GLY A 155 35.58 10.07 0.31
CA GLY A 155 36.19 11.40 0.36
C GLY A 155 35.24 12.55 0.03
N LEU A 156 33.94 12.31 -0.10
CA LEU A 156 32.95 13.30 -0.53
C LEU A 156 32.12 13.80 0.67
N ILE A 157 32.49 14.98 1.21
CA ILE A 157 31.74 15.62 2.28
C ILE A 157 30.54 16.36 1.68
N LEU A 158 29.39 15.70 1.66
CA LEU A 158 28.17 16.15 0.99
C LEU A 158 27.02 16.46 1.96
N GLY A 159 26.13 17.37 1.56
CA GLY A 159 24.83 17.55 2.20
C GLY A 159 23.92 16.32 1.99
N ARG A 160 22.85 16.20 2.78
CA ARG A 160 21.95 15.02 2.74
C ARG A 160 21.39 14.75 1.35
N THR A 161 20.89 15.78 0.66
CA THR A 161 20.33 15.67 -0.70
C THR A 161 21.39 15.25 -1.73
N GLU A 162 22.59 15.83 -1.63
CA GLU A 162 23.71 15.57 -2.53
C GLU A 162 24.29 14.17 -2.32
N ALA A 163 24.39 13.71 -1.07
CA ALA A 163 24.83 12.37 -0.73
C ALA A 163 23.86 11.29 -1.23
N VAL A 164 22.54 11.52 -1.08
CA VAL A 164 21.51 10.64 -1.65
C VAL A 164 21.63 10.59 -3.17
N ARG A 165 21.76 11.75 -3.83
CA ARG A 165 21.96 11.79 -5.28
C ARG A 165 23.24 11.06 -5.71
N TYR A 166 24.36 11.23 -5.00
CA TYR A 166 25.60 10.50 -5.25
C TYR A 166 25.41 8.98 -5.18
N LEU A 167 24.70 8.47 -4.16
CA LEU A 167 24.38 7.04 -4.06
C LEU A 167 23.54 6.53 -5.23
N LEU A 168 22.53 7.29 -5.65
CA LEU A 168 21.65 6.94 -6.78
C LEU A 168 22.41 6.96 -8.11
N ASP A 169 23.14 8.04 -8.40
CA ASP A 169 23.86 8.26 -9.66
C ASP A 169 25.00 7.23 -9.87
N ASN A 170 25.57 6.71 -8.80
CA ASN A 170 26.64 5.69 -8.84
C ASN A 170 26.13 4.25 -8.69
N GLY A 171 24.80 4.04 -8.70
CA GLY A 171 24.21 2.70 -8.56
C GLY A 171 24.53 2.02 -7.22
N LEU A 172 24.80 2.80 -6.17
CA LEU A 172 24.98 2.35 -4.79
C LEU A 172 23.64 2.26 -4.05
N SER A 173 22.60 2.89 -4.58
CA SER A 173 21.21 2.80 -4.09
C SER A 173 20.22 2.85 -5.25
N SER A 174 19.09 2.17 -5.10
CA SER A 174 17.93 2.25 -5.98
C SER A 174 16.75 3.02 -5.36
N GLY A 175 16.86 3.40 -4.08
CA GLY A 175 15.75 3.94 -3.29
C GLY A 175 14.69 2.88 -2.92
N ILE A 176 13.69 3.28 -2.13
CA ILE A 176 12.61 2.38 -1.66
C ILE A 176 11.48 2.28 -2.68
N THR A 177 11.07 3.41 -3.27
CA THR A 177 9.96 3.45 -4.23
C THR A 177 10.41 3.81 -5.65
N SER A 178 11.54 4.49 -5.80
CA SER A 178 12.16 4.83 -7.08
C SER A 178 13.57 5.38 -6.85
N ALA A 179 14.41 5.33 -7.89
CA ALA A 179 15.76 5.89 -7.91
C ALA A 179 15.74 7.43 -8.04
N THR A 180 15.08 8.08 -7.09
CA THR A 180 14.95 9.54 -6.98
C THR A 180 15.20 9.97 -5.54
N VAL A 181 15.59 11.23 -5.31
CA VAL A 181 15.83 11.76 -3.95
C VAL A 181 14.60 11.60 -3.04
N GLU A 182 13.40 11.76 -3.60
CA GLU A 182 12.13 11.53 -2.91
C GLU A 182 11.89 10.04 -2.64
N GLY A 183 12.04 9.20 -3.68
CA GLY A 183 11.85 7.75 -3.59
C GLY A 183 12.85 7.01 -2.69
N TYR A 184 13.99 7.64 -2.39
CA TYR A 184 14.96 7.18 -1.41
C TYR A 184 14.49 7.29 0.05
N GLN A 185 13.51 8.16 0.34
CA GLN A 185 12.94 8.38 1.68
C GLN A 185 14.00 8.69 2.76
N MET A 186 14.82 9.73 2.55
CA MET A 186 15.96 10.06 3.42
C MET A 186 15.67 10.23 4.93
N GLN A 187 14.41 10.50 5.31
CA GLN A 187 14.00 10.66 6.72
C GLN A 187 13.56 9.34 7.40
N LYS A 188 13.49 8.23 6.66
CA LYS A 188 13.15 6.92 7.24
C LYS A 188 14.32 6.42 8.09
N ALA A 189 14.03 6.02 9.33
CA ALA A 189 14.99 5.39 10.23
C ALA A 189 15.59 4.12 9.60
N LEU A 190 16.89 3.91 9.78
CA LEU A 190 17.64 2.82 9.14
C LEU A 190 17.49 1.50 9.92
N SER A 191 17.16 0.42 9.22
CA SER A 191 17.13 -0.95 9.78
C SER A 191 18.48 -1.68 9.66
N ARG A 192 18.69 -2.76 10.44
CA ARG A 192 19.89 -3.62 10.35
C ARG A 192 20.08 -4.20 8.95
N ALA A 193 18.99 -4.58 8.28
CA ALA A 193 19.03 -5.05 6.90
C ALA A 193 19.50 -3.95 5.92
N GLU A 194 18.95 -2.73 6.03
CA GLU A 194 19.36 -1.59 5.18
C GLU A 194 20.81 -1.19 5.44
N ALA A 195 21.23 -1.18 6.70
CA ALA A 195 22.59 -0.87 7.10
C ALA A 195 23.62 -1.79 6.44
N VAL A 196 23.40 -3.11 6.51
CA VAL A 196 24.28 -4.11 5.88
C VAL A 196 24.27 -3.95 4.36
N GLN A 197 23.10 -3.82 3.73
CA GLN A 197 23.00 -3.70 2.29
C GLN A 197 23.75 -2.48 1.75
N PHE A 198 23.57 -1.31 2.37
CA PHE A 198 24.25 -0.09 1.97
C PHE A 198 25.79 -0.23 2.03
N ILE A 199 26.31 -0.99 2.99
CA ILE A 199 27.74 -1.25 3.15
C ILE A 199 28.24 -2.24 2.10
N VAL A 200 27.49 -3.32 1.85
CA VAL A 200 27.75 -4.26 0.74
C VAL A 200 27.80 -3.53 -0.61
N ASN A 201 26.87 -2.60 -0.86
CA ASN A 201 26.85 -1.78 -2.08
C ASN A 201 28.08 -0.86 -2.14
N ALA A 202 28.39 -0.14 -1.06
CA ALA A 202 29.53 0.78 -0.97
C ALA A 202 30.90 0.08 -1.17
N LEU A 203 30.96 -1.22 -0.91
CA LEU A 203 32.15 -2.09 -1.06
C LEU A 203 32.12 -2.94 -2.35
N GLY A 204 31.34 -2.53 -3.36
CA GLY A 204 31.37 -3.13 -4.70
C GLY A 204 30.38 -4.26 -4.95
N GLY A 205 29.45 -4.51 -4.04
CA GLY A 205 28.22 -5.25 -4.37
C GLY A 205 27.31 -4.42 -5.29
N ALA A 206 26.62 -5.07 -6.22
CA ALA A 206 25.59 -4.38 -7.01
C ALA A 206 24.36 -4.07 -6.14
N ALA A 207 23.72 -2.90 -6.34
CA ALA A 207 22.55 -2.45 -5.58
C ALA A 207 21.23 -3.18 -5.93
N ASN A 208 21.31 -4.50 -6.08
CA ASN A 208 20.25 -5.35 -6.61
C ASN A 208 19.15 -5.73 -5.60
N ALA A 209 19.34 -5.38 -4.33
CA ALA A 209 18.39 -5.71 -3.27
C ALA A 209 18.33 -4.61 -2.21
N GLU A 210 17.54 -3.57 -2.44
CA GLU A 210 17.08 -2.70 -1.34
C GLU A 210 15.72 -3.18 -0.82
N PRO A 211 15.26 -2.69 0.35
CA PRO A 211 13.89 -2.92 0.74
C PRO A 211 12.99 -2.22 -0.26
N GLN A 212 12.35 -3.06 -1.08
CA GLN A 212 10.97 -2.81 -1.50
C GLN A 212 10.09 -2.59 -0.25
N PRO A 213 8.89 -2.01 -0.37
CA PRO A 213 7.89 -2.03 0.71
C PRO A 213 7.87 -3.38 1.45
N GLU A 214 7.72 -3.32 2.78
CA GLU A 214 8.05 -4.42 3.71
C GLU A 214 7.60 -5.79 3.21
N ALA A 215 8.52 -6.78 3.31
CA ALA A 215 8.44 -8.13 2.75
C ALA A 215 7.01 -8.57 2.42
N SER A 216 6.70 -8.53 1.12
CA SER A 216 5.33 -8.62 0.58
C SER A 216 4.45 -9.53 1.40
N ALA A 217 3.32 -8.99 1.86
CA ALA A 217 2.28 -9.75 2.52
C ALA A 217 1.67 -10.83 1.60
N GLY A 218 2.13 -10.95 0.35
CA GLY A 218 1.95 -12.13 -0.49
C GLY A 218 0.52 -12.29 -0.99
N TYR A 219 -0.21 -11.17 -1.07
CA TYR A 219 -1.59 -11.14 -1.53
C TYR A 219 -1.69 -11.68 -2.94
N SER A 220 -2.31 -12.85 -3.06
CA SER A 220 -2.57 -13.51 -4.32
C SER A 220 -4.00 -14.02 -4.40
N LEU A 221 -4.58 -13.89 -5.58
CA LEU A 221 -5.92 -14.35 -5.92
C LEU A 221 -5.77 -15.58 -6.81
N ARG A 222 -6.14 -16.77 -6.29
CA ARG A 222 -5.90 -18.06 -6.97
C ARG A 222 -4.43 -18.26 -7.40
N GLY A 223 -3.49 -17.70 -6.63
CA GLY A 223 -2.05 -17.76 -6.93
C GLY A 223 -1.57 -16.75 -7.99
N ILE A 224 -2.39 -15.79 -8.39
CA ILE A 224 -2.00 -14.61 -9.20
C ILE A 224 -1.73 -13.43 -8.28
N ALA A 225 -0.59 -12.74 -8.47
CA ALA A 225 -0.25 -11.52 -7.73
C ALA A 225 -0.23 -10.28 -8.66
N ILE A 226 -0.26 -9.07 -8.08
CA ILE A 226 0.01 -7.84 -8.84
C ILE A 226 1.43 -7.94 -9.45
N GLY A 227 1.57 -7.54 -10.72
CA GLY A 227 2.82 -7.61 -11.48
C GLY A 227 3.07 -8.92 -12.23
N ASP A 228 2.31 -10.00 -11.98
CA ASP A 228 2.36 -11.24 -12.79
C ASP A 228 2.12 -10.91 -14.28
N SER A 229 2.74 -11.66 -15.18
CA SER A 229 2.49 -11.47 -16.63
C SER A 229 1.15 -12.06 -17.05
N GLU A 230 0.53 -11.53 -18.10
CA GLU A 230 -0.68 -12.11 -18.69
C GLU A 230 -0.47 -13.59 -19.10
N ALA A 231 0.73 -13.94 -19.58
CA ALA A 231 1.10 -15.34 -19.86
C ALA A 231 1.12 -16.21 -18.59
N THR A 232 1.56 -15.67 -17.45
CA THR A 232 1.49 -16.34 -16.15
C THR A 232 0.05 -16.61 -15.73
N VAL A 233 -0.85 -15.64 -15.96
CA VAL A 233 -2.29 -15.79 -15.70
C VAL A 233 -2.89 -16.87 -16.58
N ALA A 234 -2.63 -16.84 -17.89
CA ALA A 234 -3.11 -17.84 -18.84
C ALA A 234 -2.59 -19.26 -18.51
N ALA A 235 -1.34 -19.39 -18.06
CA ALA A 235 -0.76 -20.67 -17.65
C ALA A 235 -1.36 -21.24 -16.35
N LYS A 236 -1.69 -20.40 -15.38
CA LYS A 236 -2.25 -20.81 -14.07
C LYS A 236 -3.77 -20.99 -14.09
N LEU A 237 -4.51 -20.13 -14.79
CA LEU A 237 -5.99 -20.08 -14.75
C LEU A 237 -6.66 -20.46 -16.07
N GLY A 238 -5.91 -20.59 -17.17
CA GLY A 238 -6.48 -20.78 -18.51
C GLY A 238 -7.07 -19.49 -19.10
N LYS A 239 -7.95 -19.66 -20.09
CA LYS A 239 -8.66 -18.53 -20.71
C LYS A 239 -9.76 -18.01 -19.77
N PRO A 240 -9.95 -16.68 -19.65
CA PRO A 240 -11.10 -16.14 -18.93
C PRO A 240 -12.41 -16.44 -19.67
N SER A 241 -13.48 -16.58 -18.91
CA SER A 241 -14.85 -16.75 -19.40
C SER A 241 -15.36 -15.50 -20.14
N ARG A 242 -14.88 -14.31 -19.72
CA ARG A 242 -15.22 -13.01 -20.31
C ARG A 242 -14.05 -12.01 -20.13
N VAL A 243 -13.95 -11.04 -21.04
CA VAL A 243 -13.03 -9.91 -20.93
C VAL A 243 -13.84 -8.63 -20.94
N ASP A 244 -13.80 -7.88 -19.84
CA ASP A 244 -14.61 -6.70 -19.58
C ASP A 244 -13.72 -5.45 -19.45
N PRO A 245 -14.06 -4.29 -20.05
CA PRO A 245 -13.32 -3.05 -19.83
C PRO A 245 -13.49 -2.54 -18.39
N SER A 246 -12.41 -2.00 -17.81
CA SER A 246 -12.46 -1.28 -16.54
C SER A 246 -12.47 0.24 -16.72
N GLU A 247 -12.93 0.95 -15.71
CA GLU A 247 -12.94 2.41 -15.65
C GLU A 247 -11.54 3.05 -15.56
N TYR A 248 -10.53 2.23 -15.28
CA TYR A 248 -9.11 2.61 -15.28
C TYR A 248 -8.44 2.41 -16.66
N GLY A 249 -9.14 1.83 -17.64
CA GLY A 249 -8.62 1.58 -18.98
C GLY A 249 -7.77 0.30 -19.13
N PHE A 250 -7.75 -0.55 -18.12
CA PHE A 250 -7.26 -1.94 -18.23
C PHE A 250 -8.44 -2.89 -18.54
N GLN A 251 -8.17 -4.16 -18.81
CA GLN A 251 -9.20 -5.18 -19.05
C GLN A 251 -9.33 -6.14 -17.87
N TRP A 252 -10.54 -6.34 -17.34
CA TRP A 252 -10.85 -7.43 -16.41
C TRP A 252 -10.97 -8.76 -17.15
N HIS A 253 -10.05 -9.69 -16.86
CA HIS A 253 -10.18 -11.09 -17.25
C HIS A 253 -11.02 -11.79 -16.18
N VAL A 254 -12.29 -12.07 -16.50
CA VAL A 254 -13.29 -12.60 -15.57
C VAL A 254 -13.38 -14.12 -15.69
N TYR A 255 -13.24 -14.79 -14.55
CA TYR A 255 -13.34 -16.24 -14.41
C TYR A 255 -14.60 -16.55 -13.57
N ASN A 256 -15.71 -16.89 -14.22
CA ASN A 256 -17.02 -17.08 -13.56
C ASN A 256 -17.66 -18.46 -13.78
N ASP A 257 -16.92 -19.43 -14.35
CA ASP A 257 -17.43 -20.79 -14.60
C ASP A 257 -17.78 -21.56 -13.31
N ASP A 258 -17.09 -21.27 -12.20
CA ASP A 258 -17.46 -21.68 -10.84
C ASP A 258 -17.43 -20.46 -9.91
N TYR A 259 -18.60 -20.07 -9.41
CA TYR A 259 -18.75 -18.94 -8.49
C TYR A 259 -18.04 -19.13 -7.14
N LYS A 260 -17.69 -20.35 -6.73
CA LYS A 260 -16.81 -20.59 -5.56
C LYS A 260 -15.34 -20.30 -5.85
N GLN A 261 -14.97 -20.25 -7.13
CA GLN A 261 -13.63 -19.95 -7.65
C GLN A 261 -13.60 -18.61 -8.41
N TYR A 262 -14.59 -17.75 -8.22
CA TYR A 262 -14.74 -16.49 -8.94
C TYR A 262 -13.51 -15.59 -8.77
N ALA A 263 -13.05 -15.01 -9.87
CA ALA A 263 -11.97 -14.02 -9.85
C ALA A 263 -12.11 -13.05 -11.02
N GLN A 264 -11.79 -11.78 -10.78
CA GLN A 264 -11.48 -10.81 -11.83
C GLN A 264 -9.98 -10.48 -11.74
N ILE A 265 -9.26 -10.62 -12.85
CA ILE A 265 -7.83 -10.35 -12.96
C ILE A 265 -7.63 -9.18 -13.93
N GLY A 266 -7.22 -8.02 -13.44
CA GLY A 266 -7.09 -6.80 -14.25
C GLY A 266 -5.77 -6.79 -15.00
N ILE A 267 -5.80 -6.86 -16.33
CA ILE A 267 -4.62 -6.87 -17.21
C ILE A 267 -4.43 -5.50 -17.86
N GLY A 268 -3.30 -4.86 -17.57
CA GLY A 268 -2.87 -3.58 -18.14
C GLY A 268 -1.41 -3.66 -18.58
N GLY A 269 -1.10 -3.28 -19.82
CA GLY A 269 0.27 -3.34 -20.35
C GLY A 269 0.89 -4.75 -20.35
N GLY A 270 0.08 -5.80 -20.51
CA GLY A 270 0.50 -7.21 -20.49
C GLY A 270 0.82 -7.78 -19.11
N LYS A 271 0.45 -7.07 -18.03
CA LYS A 271 0.67 -7.47 -16.63
C LYS A 271 -0.58 -7.31 -15.79
N VAL A 272 -0.63 -8.02 -14.67
CA VAL A 272 -1.67 -7.87 -13.64
C VAL A 272 -1.49 -6.54 -12.91
N VAL A 273 -2.50 -5.68 -13.01
CA VAL A 273 -2.54 -4.35 -12.37
C VAL A 273 -3.68 -4.21 -11.36
N ALA A 274 -4.64 -5.13 -11.35
CA ALA A 274 -5.70 -5.21 -10.35
C ALA A 274 -6.17 -6.65 -10.12
N LEU A 275 -6.76 -6.91 -8.96
CA LEU A 275 -7.30 -8.20 -8.53
C LEU A 275 -8.59 -7.97 -7.74
N PHE A 276 -9.65 -8.72 -8.04
CA PHE A 276 -10.88 -8.70 -7.26
C PHE A 276 -11.49 -10.09 -7.07
N SER A 277 -11.95 -10.39 -5.85
CA SER A 277 -12.94 -11.45 -5.63
C SER A 277 -13.69 -11.30 -4.31
N ASN A 278 -14.98 -11.64 -4.33
CA ASN A 278 -15.85 -11.92 -3.18
C ASN A 278 -16.02 -13.42 -2.88
N ALA A 279 -15.20 -14.28 -3.49
CA ALA A 279 -15.07 -15.71 -3.17
C ALA A 279 -13.81 -15.99 -2.33
N ASN A 280 -13.79 -17.11 -1.61
CA ASN A 280 -12.72 -17.46 -0.65
C ASN A 280 -11.45 -18.05 -1.30
N VAL A 281 -10.90 -17.28 -2.25
CA VAL A 281 -9.78 -17.65 -3.14
C VAL A 281 -8.53 -16.78 -2.96
N TRP A 282 -8.57 -15.84 -2.01
CA TRP A 282 -7.44 -15.02 -1.60
C TRP A 282 -6.49 -15.78 -0.67
N ARG A 283 -5.18 -15.56 -0.83
CA ARG A 283 -4.13 -16.06 0.06
C ARG A 283 -3.14 -14.93 0.35
N SER A 284 -2.61 -14.89 1.57
CA SER A 284 -1.60 -13.93 2.02
C SER A 284 -0.71 -14.58 3.09
N GLY A 285 0.49 -14.03 3.29
CA GLY A 285 1.42 -14.44 4.34
C GLY A 285 1.03 -13.95 5.75
N ASP A 286 0.20 -12.90 5.85
CA ASP A 286 -0.32 -12.39 7.12
C ASP A 286 -1.58 -13.14 7.63
N GLY A 287 -2.18 -13.99 6.78
CA GLY A 287 -3.37 -14.77 7.07
C GLY A 287 -4.70 -14.02 6.91
N LEU A 288 -4.69 -12.79 6.39
CA LEU A 288 -5.89 -12.02 6.09
C LEU A 288 -6.59 -12.50 4.81
N GLY A 289 -7.92 -12.44 4.80
CA GLY A 289 -8.73 -12.96 3.69
C GLY A 289 -10.23 -12.72 3.88
N ILE A 290 -11.03 -13.44 3.09
CA ILE A 290 -12.48 -13.49 3.27
C ILE A 290 -12.79 -14.10 4.65
N GLY A 291 -13.65 -13.43 5.42
CA GLY A 291 -14.01 -13.80 6.78
C GLY A 291 -13.14 -13.17 7.88
N SER A 292 -12.05 -12.48 7.56
CA SER A 292 -11.27 -11.71 8.54
C SER A 292 -12.11 -10.62 9.19
N ALA A 293 -12.03 -10.48 10.51
CA ALA A 293 -12.70 -9.39 11.24
C ALA A 293 -11.88 -8.09 11.12
N THR A 294 -12.54 -6.92 11.06
CA THR A 294 -11.89 -5.61 10.99
C THR A 294 -10.76 -5.43 12.02
N ALA A 295 -10.99 -5.79 13.28
CA ALA A 295 -9.98 -5.70 14.34
C ALA A 295 -8.72 -6.54 14.07
N ALA A 296 -8.82 -7.67 13.37
CA ALA A 296 -7.68 -8.49 12.98
C ALA A 296 -6.91 -7.87 11.80
N ILE A 297 -7.62 -7.21 10.88
CA ILE A 297 -7.02 -6.46 9.77
C ILE A 297 -6.24 -5.26 10.34
N GLU A 298 -6.86 -4.49 11.23
CA GLU A 298 -6.22 -3.33 11.86
C GLU A 298 -5.00 -3.72 12.72
N ALA A 299 -5.06 -4.86 13.42
CA ALA A 299 -3.93 -5.38 14.20
C ALA A 299 -2.72 -5.80 13.33
N LYS A 300 -2.91 -6.02 12.02
CA LYS A 300 -1.87 -6.42 11.07
C LYS A 300 -1.39 -5.26 10.20
N LEU A 301 -2.31 -4.44 9.68
CA LEU A 301 -2.05 -3.41 8.68
C LEU A 301 -2.12 -1.98 9.25
N GLY A 302 -2.43 -1.83 10.54
CA GLY A 302 -2.57 -0.54 11.21
C GLY A 302 -3.94 0.10 10.99
N LYS A 303 -4.02 1.42 11.12
CA LYS A 303 -5.30 2.14 10.90
C LYS A 303 -5.64 2.19 9.40
N PRO A 304 -6.90 1.93 9.01
CA PRO A 304 -7.31 2.05 7.62
C PRO A 304 -7.29 3.51 7.18
N ARG A 305 -7.16 3.70 5.86
CA ARG A 305 -7.51 4.93 5.17
C ARG A 305 -8.76 4.70 4.32
N SER A 306 -9.47 5.76 3.99
CA SER A 306 -10.51 5.76 2.96
C SER A 306 -9.90 5.79 1.55
N LEU A 307 -10.68 5.39 0.54
CA LEU A 307 -10.25 5.48 -0.86
C LEU A 307 -9.94 6.93 -1.32
N THR A 308 -10.62 7.91 -0.72
CA THR A 308 -10.39 9.34 -0.97
C THR A 308 -9.04 9.82 -0.40
N GLU A 309 -8.64 9.33 0.78
CA GLU A 309 -7.34 9.62 1.41
C GLU A 309 -6.14 8.89 0.77
N LEU A 310 -6.42 8.01 -0.20
CA LEU A 310 -5.42 7.20 -0.91
C LEU A 310 -5.13 7.73 -2.32
N ASP A 311 -5.46 8.98 -2.66
CA ASP A 311 -5.20 9.60 -3.98
C ASP A 311 -5.68 8.76 -5.19
N THR A 312 -6.68 7.91 -5.00
CA THR A 312 -7.18 6.98 -6.04
C THR A 312 -8.01 7.66 -7.14
N ASN A 313 -8.14 8.99 -7.08
CA ASN A 313 -9.10 9.82 -7.81
C ASN A 313 -10.57 9.38 -7.66
N VAL A 314 -10.88 8.53 -6.67
CA VAL A 314 -12.24 8.10 -6.34
C VAL A 314 -12.87 9.07 -5.33
N PHE A 315 -14.07 9.57 -5.66
CA PHE A 315 -14.91 10.32 -4.75
C PHE A 315 -16.17 9.51 -4.44
N ILE A 316 -16.23 8.91 -3.25
CA ILE A 316 -17.43 8.21 -2.77
C ILE A 316 -18.35 9.23 -2.09
N ARG A 317 -19.50 9.51 -2.70
CA ARG A 317 -20.50 10.46 -2.16
C ARG A 317 -21.14 9.96 -0.85
N ALA A 318 -21.22 8.64 -0.68
CA ALA A 318 -21.66 7.98 0.53
C ALA A 318 -20.53 7.84 1.57
N ALA A 319 -20.07 8.96 2.15
CA ALA A 319 -19.01 9.00 3.17
C ALA A 319 -19.37 8.35 4.54
N LYS A 320 -20.33 7.43 4.57
CA LYS A 320 -20.73 6.65 5.76
C LYS A 320 -20.12 5.26 5.81
N GLU A 321 -19.82 4.62 4.67
CA GLU A 321 -19.14 3.33 4.65
C GLU A 321 -17.67 3.52 4.25
N THR A 322 -16.79 3.52 5.26
CA THR A 322 -15.35 3.52 5.05
C THR A 322 -14.89 2.10 4.70
N TYR A 323 -14.67 1.84 3.41
CA TYR A 323 -13.99 0.64 2.93
C TYR A 323 -12.55 0.62 3.46
N PRO A 324 -12.18 -0.28 4.41
CA PRO A 324 -10.85 -0.24 5.04
C PRO A 324 -9.76 -0.52 4.01
N SER A 325 -8.95 0.51 3.72
CA SER A 325 -7.99 0.48 2.63
C SER A 325 -6.57 0.81 3.10
N TYR A 326 -5.59 0.14 2.50
CA TYR A 326 -4.19 0.13 2.94
C TYR A 326 -3.24 0.20 1.74
N GLU A 327 -2.08 0.82 1.93
CA GLU A 327 -0.96 0.71 0.98
C GLU A 327 -0.14 -0.55 1.29
N VAL A 328 -0.08 -1.48 0.35
CA VAL A 328 0.67 -2.75 0.44
C VAL A 328 1.34 -2.99 -0.91
N ASP A 329 2.65 -3.23 -0.92
CA ASP A 329 3.42 -3.64 -2.11
C ASP A 329 3.23 -2.73 -3.34
N GLY A 330 3.23 -1.41 -3.13
CA GLY A 330 3.01 -0.43 -4.21
C GLY A 330 1.58 -0.45 -4.79
N SER A 331 0.65 -1.08 -4.09
CA SER A 331 -0.77 -1.23 -4.44
C SER A 331 -1.66 -0.73 -3.32
N TYR A 332 -2.91 -0.41 -3.64
CA TYR A 332 -3.97 -0.20 -2.66
C TYR A 332 -4.73 -1.52 -2.48
N LEU A 333 -4.79 -2.01 -1.24
CA LEU A 333 -5.60 -3.16 -0.84
C LEU A 333 -6.81 -2.67 -0.04
N THR A 334 -8.00 -2.99 -0.52
CA THR A 334 -9.29 -2.61 0.04
C THR A 334 -10.06 -3.85 0.50
N PHE A 335 -10.48 -3.87 1.75
CA PHE A 335 -11.37 -4.89 2.29
C PHE A 335 -12.83 -4.42 2.18
N ILE A 336 -13.70 -5.28 1.65
CA ILE A 336 -15.16 -5.05 1.62
C ILE A 336 -15.75 -5.76 2.83
N VAL A 337 -16.34 -4.99 3.76
CA VAL A 337 -16.81 -5.47 5.05
C VAL A 337 -18.31 -5.72 5.03
N ASP A 338 -18.73 -6.89 5.51
CA ASP A 338 -20.14 -7.26 5.72
C ASP A 338 -20.59 -6.81 7.12
N HIS A 339 -21.36 -5.73 7.16
CA HIS A 339 -21.88 -5.15 8.40
C HIS A 339 -22.93 -6.06 9.07
N HIS A 340 -23.57 -6.97 8.31
CA HIS A 340 -24.56 -7.92 8.84
C HIS A 340 -23.93 -9.24 9.32
N ASN A 341 -22.62 -9.44 9.10
CA ASN A 341 -21.87 -10.62 9.52
C ASN A 341 -20.76 -10.28 10.54
N GLY A 342 -21.06 -9.36 11.46
CA GLY A 342 -20.17 -8.99 12.56
C GLY A 342 -18.88 -8.27 12.12
N GLY A 343 -18.95 -7.51 11.02
CA GLY A 343 -17.79 -6.73 10.53
C GLY A 343 -16.68 -7.61 9.94
N LYS A 344 -17.06 -8.69 9.25
CA LYS A 344 -16.11 -9.60 8.56
C LYS A 344 -16.00 -9.26 7.08
N THR A 345 -14.82 -9.47 6.50
CA THR A 345 -14.59 -9.29 5.06
C THR A 345 -15.45 -10.23 4.22
N MET A 346 -16.24 -9.69 3.28
CA MET A 346 -16.96 -10.43 2.24
C MET A 346 -16.34 -10.32 0.86
N GLY A 347 -15.40 -9.40 0.64
CA GLY A 347 -14.66 -9.28 -0.60
C GLY A 347 -13.34 -8.52 -0.41
N MET A 348 -12.41 -8.70 -1.34
CA MET A 348 -11.17 -7.94 -1.37
C MET A 348 -10.93 -7.41 -2.79
N TYR A 349 -10.43 -6.19 -2.86
CA TYR A 349 -10.05 -5.49 -4.08
C TYR A 349 -8.63 -4.98 -3.93
N MET A 350 -7.76 -5.25 -4.89
CA MET A 350 -6.38 -4.77 -4.91
C MET A 350 -6.08 -4.13 -6.26
N ILE A 351 -5.46 -2.95 -6.27
CA ILE A 351 -5.08 -2.24 -7.50
C ILE A 351 -3.71 -1.57 -7.34
N GLU A 352 -2.86 -1.70 -8.35
CA GLU A 352 -1.55 -1.06 -8.38
C GLU A 352 -1.67 0.48 -8.28
N ARG A 353 -0.90 1.11 -7.41
CA ARG A 353 -1.01 2.55 -7.10
C ARG A 353 -0.93 3.43 -8.33
N LYS A 354 0.02 3.17 -9.24
CA LYS A 354 0.20 3.95 -10.48
C LYS A 354 -1.01 3.81 -11.42
N THR A 355 -1.66 2.65 -11.42
CA THR A 355 -2.84 2.37 -12.24
C THR A 355 -4.07 3.05 -11.64
N ALA A 356 -4.21 3.05 -10.31
CA ALA A 356 -5.25 3.82 -9.61
C ALA A 356 -5.11 5.34 -9.85
N ALA A 357 -3.90 5.89 -9.69
CA ALA A 357 -3.62 7.31 -9.90
C ALA A 357 -3.84 7.78 -11.36
N ALA A 358 -3.75 6.88 -12.34
CA ALA A 358 -4.02 7.18 -13.75
C ALA A 358 -5.52 7.35 -14.10
N ARG A 359 -6.43 7.09 -13.15
CA ARG A 359 -7.89 7.21 -13.36
C ARG A 359 -8.29 8.65 -13.71
N LYS A 360 -8.99 8.81 -14.84
CA LYS A 360 -9.48 10.10 -15.34
C LYS A 360 -10.79 10.49 -14.65
N GLY A 361 -10.69 11.07 -13.46
CA GLY A 361 -11.84 11.53 -12.66
C GLY A 361 -12.64 10.40 -11.99
N SER A 362 -13.61 10.77 -11.17
CA SER A 362 -14.28 9.87 -10.21
C SER A 362 -14.94 8.63 -10.82
N TYR A 363 -15.31 8.67 -12.11
CA TYR A 363 -15.99 7.58 -12.82
C TYR A 363 -15.16 6.99 -13.98
N GLY A 364 -13.95 7.50 -14.22
CA GLY A 364 -13.17 7.12 -15.39
C GLY A 364 -13.82 7.56 -16.72
N VAL A 365 -13.44 6.91 -17.82
CA VAL A 365 -14.08 7.13 -19.13
C VAL A 365 -15.26 6.16 -19.27
N VAL A 366 -16.47 6.67 -19.02
CA VAL A 366 -17.70 5.86 -19.10
C VAL A 366 -18.07 5.61 -20.56
N THR A 367 -18.28 4.34 -20.91
CA THR A 367 -18.62 3.90 -22.28
C THR A 367 -19.78 2.90 -22.25
N PRO A 368 -20.56 2.72 -23.34
CA PRO A 368 -21.63 1.72 -23.38
C PRO A 368 -21.15 0.28 -23.14
N SER A 369 -19.91 -0.04 -23.51
CA SER A 369 -19.28 -1.34 -23.20
C SER A 369 -18.93 -1.49 -21.72
N LEU A 370 -18.49 -0.43 -21.03
CA LEU A 370 -18.28 -0.43 -19.57
C LEU A 370 -19.60 -0.64 -18.82
N LEU A 371 -20.69 0.02 -19.23
CA LEU A 371 -22.00 -0.19 -18.61
C LEU A 371 -22.50 -1.63 -18.82
N THR A 372 -22.36 -2.17 -20.04
CA THR A 372 -22.69 -3.58 -20.34
C THR A 372 -21.84 -4.56 -19.52
N ALA A 373 -20.55 -4.28 -19.29
CA ALA A 373 -19.70 -5.08 -18.43
C ALA A 373 -20.20 -5.08 -16.98
N TYR A 374 -20.45 -3.90 -16.39
CA TYR A 374 -20.98 -3.78 -15.04
C TYR A 374 -22.32 -4.51 -14.85
N GLU A 375 -23.21 -4.53 -15.85
CA GLU A 375 -24.46 -5.31 -15.81
C GLU A 375 -24.19 -6.82 -15.65
N ARG A 376 -23.17 -7.34 -16.33
CA ARG A 376 -22.77 -8.75 -16.28
C ARG A 376 -21.97 -9.09 -15.03
N GLU A 377 -21.10 -8.20 -14.58
CA GLU A 377 -20.41 -8.30 -13.30
C GLU A 377 -21.41 -8.34 -12.14
N LEU A 378 -22.44 -7.48 -12.12
CA LEU A 378 -23.45 -7.49 -11.06
C LEU A 378 -24.28 -8.79 -10.97
N LEU A 379 -24.53 -9.45 -12.10
CA LEU A 379 -25.08 -10.81 -12.11
C LEU A 379 -24.10 -11.80 -11.45
N ASP A 380 -22.83 -11.74 -11.84
CA ASP A 380 -21.80 -12.66 -11.34
C ASP A 380 -21.59 -12.48 -9.83
N LEU A 381 -21.45 -11.24 -9.36
CA LEU A 381 -21.26 -10.89 -7.95
C LEU A 381 -22.43 -11.34 -7.07
N ALA A 382 -23.67 -11.13 -7.54
CA ALA A 382 -24.87 -11.65 -6.88
C ALA A 382 -24.85 -13.19 -6.81
N ASN A 383 -24.43 -13.85 -7.88
CA ASN A 383 -24.33 -15.31 -7.92
C ASN A 383 -23.21 -15.86 -7.03
N VAL A 384 -22.08 -15.17 -6.87
CA VAL A 384 -21.07 -15.53 -5.85
C VAL A 384 -21.67 -15.48 -4.45
N SER A 385 -22.29 -14.36 -4.06
CA SER A 385 -22.94 -14.22 -2.75
C SER A 385 -24.01 -15.29 -2.52
N ARG A 386 -24.81 -15.63 -3.54
CA ARG A 386 -25.81 -16.70 -3.49
C ARG A 386 -25.18 -18.09 -3.33
N VAL A 387 -24.23 -18.47 -4.17
CA VAL A 387 -23.61 -19.81 -4.15
C VAL A 387 -22.84 -20.06 -2.86
N LEU A 388 -22.17 -19.04 -2.30
CA LEU A 388 -21.52 -19.12 -0.99
C LEU A 388 -22.52 -19.25 0.16
N ALA A 389 -23.72 -18.66 0.03
CA ALA A 389 -24.84 -18.85 0.95
C ALA A 389 -25.65 -20.15 0.70
N GLY A 390 -25.16 -21.06 -0.16
CA GLY A 390 -25.84 -22.32 -0.50
C GLY A 390 -27.10 -22.17 -1.37
N LYS A 391 -27.31 -21.00 -1.97
CA LYS A 391 -28.45 -20.68 -2.85
C LYS A 391 -28.14 -21.04 -4.31
N LYS A 392 -29.18 -21.31 -5.10
CA LYS A 392 -29.05 -21.49 -6.56
C LYS A 392 -28.66 -20.16 -7.23
N ALA A 393 -27.73 -20.21 -8.18
CA ALA A 393 -27.42 -19.07 -9.04
C ALA A 393 -28.66 -18.65 -9.86
N LEU A 394 -28.81 -17.35 -10.06
CA LEU A 394 -29.80 -16.71 -10.92
C LEU A 394 -29.30 -16.77 -12.37
N ALA A 395 -30.20 -17.14 -13.29
CA ALA A 395 -29.89 -17.08 -14.72
C ALA A 395 -30.14 -15.68 -15.26
N TRP A 396 -29.25 -15.19 -16.13
CA TRP A 396 -29.44 -13.95 -16.85
C TRP A 396 -30.75 -13.99 -17.66
N ASP A 397 -31.49 -12.88 -17.66
CA ASP A 397 -32.57 -12.65 -18.61
C ASP A 397 -32.42 -11.27 -19.28
N ALA A 398 -32.26 -11.27 -20.60
CA ALA A 398 -32.01 -10.07 -21.38
C ALA A 398 -33.24 -9.16 -21.51
N LYS A 399 -34.46 -9.72 -21.37
CA LYS A 399 -35.70 -8.95 -21.48
C LYS A 399 -35.89 -8.09 -20.24
N ILE A 400 -35.78 -8.67 -19.04
CA ILE A 400 -35.89 -7.89 -17.80
C ILE A 400 -34.69 -6.97 -17.55
N ALA A 401 -33.52 -7.28 -18.12
CA ALA A 401 -32.39 -6.35 -18.18
C ALA A 401 -32.70 -5.10 -19.02
N GLY A 402 -33.51 -5.23 -20.08
CA GLY A 402 -34.08 -4.11 -20.83
C GLY A 402 -34.90 -3.18 -19.92
N THR A 403 -35.93 -3.74 -19.27
CA THR A 403 -36.78 -3.05 -18.29
C THR A 403 -35.98 -2.34 -17.20
N ALA A 404 -34.97 -3.03 -16.65
CA ALA A 404 -34.08 -2.48 -15.63
C ALA A 404 -33.29 -1.26 -16.14
N ARG A 405 -32.74 -1.36 -17.36
CA ARG A 405 -31.91 -0.31 -17.96
C ARG A 405 -32.73 0.92 -18.31
N ASP A 406 -33.96 0.72 -18.76
CA ASP A 406 -34.87 1.83 -19.06
C ASP A 406 -35.31 2.55 -17.77
N HIS A 407 -35.45 1.85 -16.63
CA HIS A 407 -35.61 2.52 -15.33
C HIS A 407 -34.36 3.29 -14.88
N SER A 408 -33.16 2.74 -15.10
CA SER A 408 -31.91 3.48 -14.82
C SER A 408 -31.78 4.75 -15.66
N LYS A 409 -32.17 4.69 -16.94
CA LYS A 409 -32.25 5.88 -17.81
C LYS A 409 -33.29 6.87 -17.31
N ASP A 410 -34.48 6.40 -16.93
CA ASP A 410 -35.57 7.24 -16.41
C ASP A 410 -35.09 8.04 -15.18
N MET A 411 -34.52 7.36 -14.18
CA MET A 411 -33.89 7.99 -13.02
C MET A 411 -32.84 9.04 -13.41
N GLY A 412 -31.95 8.68 -14.36
CA GLY A 412 -30.88 9.55 -14.84
C GLY A 412 -31.30 10.67 -15.80
N GLN A 413 -32.50 10.62 -16.39
CA GLN A 413 -33.00 11.63 -17.35
C GLN A 413 -34.05 12.56 -16.73
N ASN A 414 -34.78 12.08 -15.71
CA ASN A 414 -35.80 12.86 -15.01
C ASN A 414 -35.37 13.29 -13.60
N GLY A 415 -34.15 12.97 -13.17
CA GLY A 415 -33.55 13.51 -11.95
C GLY A 415 -34.15 13.00 -10.66
N PHE A 416 -34.46 11.70 -10.59
CA PHE A 416 -35.02 11.07 -9.39
C PHE A 416 -34.27 9.79 -9.02
N PHE A 417 -34.50 9.30 -7.81
CA PHE A 417 -33.97 8.03 -7.33
C PHE A 417 -35.03 7.34 -6.46
N ASP A 418 -35.91 6.57 -7.10
CA ASP A 418 -37.05 5.89 -6.47
C ASP A 418 -37.42 4.64 -7.30
N HIS A 419 -38.07 3.67 -6.67
CA HIS A 419 -38.67 2.52 -7.34
C HIS A 419 -39.90 2.90 -8.17
N VAL A 420 -40.66 3.91 -7.74
CA VAL A 420 -41.83 4.43 -8.45
C VAL A 420 -41.41 5.68 -9.22
N ASN A 421 -41.59 5.66 -10.54
CA ASN A 421 -41.17 6.79 -11.37
C ASN A 421 -42.16 7.97 -11.30
N PRO A 422 -41.81 9.18 -11.80
CA PRO A 422 -42.68 10.37 -11.76
C PRO A 422 -44.04 10.23 -12.45
N GLN A 423 -44.25 9.21 -13.29
CA GLN A 423 -45.55 8.89 -13.88
C GLN A 423 -46.35 7.85 -13.07
N GLY A 424 -45.92 7.56 -11.83
CA GLY A 424 -46.59 6.66 -10.88
C GLY A 424 -46.39 5.18 -11.17
N ARG A 425 -45.44 4.80 -12.04
CA ARG A 425 -45.23 3.39 -12.41
C ARG A 425 -44.27 2.71 -11.45
N SER A 426 -44.73 1.66 -10.79
CA SER A 426 -43.90 0.77 -9.96
C SER A 426 -43.02 -0.15 -10.83
N PRO A 427 -42.05 -0.88 -10.24
CA PRO A 427 -41.26 -1.88 -10.98
C PRO A 427 -42.16 -2.94 -11.64
N PHE A 428 -43.24 -3.30 -10.97
CA PHE A 428 -44.23 -4.27 -11.42
C PHE A 428 -45.06 -3.77 -12.61
N ASP A 429 -45.36 -2.46 -12.66
CA ASP A 429 -46.04 -1.84 -13.80
C ASP A 429 -45.11 -1.78 -15.03
N ARG A 430 -43.81 -1.49 -14.82
CA ARG A 430 -42.78 -1.55 -15.88
C ARG A 430 -42.65 -2.98 -16.44
N MET A 431 -42.45 -3.97 -15.58
CA MET A 431 -42.39 -5.39 -15.97
C MET A 431 -43.65 -5.83 -16.73
N LYS A 432 -44.84 -5.42 -16.27
CA LYS A 432 -46.11 -5.73 -16.94
C LYS A 432 -46.23 -5.05 -18.31
N ALA A 433 -45.84 -3.80 -18.43
CA ALA A 433 -45.85 -3.06 -19.70
C ALA A 433 -44.95 -3.72 -20.76
N ASP A 434 -43.78 -4.23 -20.34
CA ASP A 434 -42.86 -4.95 -21.20
C ASP A 434 -43.28 -6.41 -21.45
N GLY A 435 -44.41 -6.86 -20.89
CA GLY A 435 -44.95 -8.21 -21.05
C GLY A 435 -44.11 -9.28 -20.35
N ILE A 436 -43.62 -9.00 -19.14
CA ILE A 436 -42.90 -9.95 -18.28
C ILE A 436 -43.90 -10.54 -17.29
N ALA A 437 -44.25 -11.82 -17.51
CA ALA A 437 -45.13 -12.57 -16.62
C ALA A 437 -44.32 -13.31 -15.54
N TYR A 438 -44.68 -13.13 -14.28
CA TYR A 438 -43.94 -13.67 -13.14
C TYR A 438 -44.84 -14.21 -12.02
N SER A 439 -44.27 -15.09 -11.20
CA SER A 439 -44.88 -15.60 -9.95
C SER A 439 -44.37 -14.86 -8.72
N ALA A 440 -43.12 -14.38 -8.76
CA ALA A 440 -42.50 -13.48 -7.80
C ALA A 440 -41.54 -12.54 -8.53
N ALA A 441 -41.41 -11.30 -8.05
CA ALA A 441 -40.44 -10.33 -8.55
C ALA A 441 -39.99 -9.36 -7.45
N ALA A 442 -38.86 -8.69 -7.65
CA ALA A 442 -38.35 -7.59 -6.82
C ALA A 442 -37.36 -6.72 -7.60
N GLU A 443 -37.10 -5.52 -7.09
CA GLU A 443 -36.12 -4.57 -7.65
C GLU A 443 -35.14 -4.12 -6.54
N ASN A 444 -33.85 -4.01 -6.87
CA ASN A 444 -32.89 -3.18 -6.12
C ASN A 444 -32.46 -2.02 -7.02
N ILE A 445 -32.27 -0.82 -6.44
CA ILE A 445 -31.68 0.32 -7.14
C ILE A 445 -30.46 0.86 -6.38
N ALA A 446 -29.51 1.44 -7.10
CA ALA A 446 -28.37 2.17 -6.55
C ALA A 446 -27.97 3.33 -7.48
N ALA A 447 -27.32 4.35 -6.95
CA ALA A 447 -26.82 5.48 -7.74
C ALA A 447 -25.59 6.12 -7.09
N GLY A 448 -24.61 6.50 -7.92
CA GLY A 448 -23.37 7.18 -7.48
C GLY A 448 -22.20 6.28 -7.09
N GLN A 449 -22.37 4.97 -7.15
CA GLN A 449 -21.28 4.01 -6.98
C GLN A 449 -20.41 4.00 -8.25
N ILE A 450 -19.12 3.75 -8.09
CA ILE A 450 -18.14 3.94 -9.16
C ILE A 450 -18.05 2.76 -10.15
N ASN A 451 -18.44 1.56 -9.72
CA ASN A 451 -18.41 0.32 -10.50
C ASN A 451 -19.34 -0.76 -9.87
N ALA A 452 -19.46 -1.90 -10.54
CA ALA A 452 -20.27 -3.04 -10.08
C ALA A 452 -19.86 -3.60 -8.71
N ILE A 453 -18.56 -3.64 -8.40
CA ILE A 453 -18.03 -4.18 -7.13
C ILE A 453 -18.60 -3.40 -5.94
N PHE A 454 -18.55 -2.08 -5.99
CA PHE A 454 -19.04 -1.22 -4.90
C PHE A 454 -20.57 -1.12 -4.87
N ALA A 455 -21.25 -1.14 -6.03
CA ALA A 455 -22.72 -1.23 -6.08
C ALA A 455 -23.25 -2.53 -5.44
N HIS A 456 -22.60 -3.67 -5.70
CA HIS A 456 -22.96 -4.94 -5.05
C HIS A 456 -22.67 -4.94 -3.55
N ALA A 457 -21.55 -4.34 -3.12
CA ALA A 457 -21.20 -4.24 -1.71
C ALA A 457 -22.26 -3.46 -0.90
N GLU A 458 -22.71 -2.31 -1.40
CA GLU A 458 -23.74 -1.50 -0.73
C GLU A 458 -25.12 -2.20 -0.69
N TRP A 459 -25.51 -2.94 -1.74
CA TRP A 459 -26.70 -3.78 -1.67
C TRP A 459 -26.58 -4.91 -0.65
N MET A 460 -25.41 -5.54 -0.53
CA MET A 460 -25.18 -6.58 0.48
C MET A 460 -25.15 -6.00 1.91
N ASN A 461 -24.75 -4.74 2.10
CA ASN A 461 -24.83 -4.03 3.38
C ASN A 461 -26.19 -3.39 3.67
N SER A 462 -27.19 -3.57 2.79
CA SER A 462 -28.56 -3.08 3.00
C SER A 462 -29.55 -4.25 3.11
N GLU A 463 -30.13 -4.48 4.30
CA GLU A 463 -30.93 -5.68 4.60
C GLU A 463 -32.05 -5.95 3.58
N GLY A 464 -32.76 -4.92 3.13
CA GLY A 464 -33.79 -5.05 2.09
C GLY A 464 -33.22 -5.58 0.77
N HIS A 465 -32.17 -4.94 0.25
CA HIS A 465 -31.53 -5.32 -1.01
C HIS A 465 -30.83 -6.69 -0.92
N ARG A 466 -30.19 -6.97 0.21
CA ARG A 466 -29.58 -8.27 0.54
C ARG A 466 -30.61 -9.39 0.56
N SER A 467 -31.82 -9.14 1.10
CA SER A 467 -32.90 -10.12 1.12
C SER A 467 -33.39 -10.49 -0.28
N ASN A 468 -33.37 -9.55 -1.23
CA ASN A 468 -33.66 -9.82 -2.64
C ASN A 468 -32.55 -10.68 -3.29
N ILE A 469 -31.28 -10.33 -3.07
CA ILE A 469 -30.12 -11.05 -3.61
C ILE A 469 -30.06 -12.49 -3.07
N LEU A 470 -30.28 -12.71 -1.77
CA LEU A 470 -30.14 -14.03 -1.13
C LEU A 470 -31.45 -14.85 -1.05
N GLY A 471 -32.59 -14.27 -1.47
CA GLY A 471 -33.90 -14.90 -1.39
C GLY A 471 -34.11 -16.08 -2.35
N ASP A 472 -34.83 -17.11 -1.90
CA ASP A 472 -35.12 -18.32 -2.68
C ASP A 472 -36.24 -18.14 -3.73
N LYS A 473 -36.88 -16.97 -3.79
CA LYS A 473 -38.08 -16.71 -4.60
C LYS A 473 -37.82 -16.51 -6.10
N TYR A 474 -36.57 -16.25 -6.48
CA TYR A 474 -36.19 -15.77 -7.81
C TYR A 474 -35.29 -16.77 -8.54
N GLU A 475 -35.54 -16.94 -9.84
CA GLU A 475 -34.75 -17.79 -10.74
C GLU A 475 -33.94 -16.98 -11.77
N ARG A 476 -34.38 -15.74 -12.03
CA ARG A 476 -33.84 -14.85 -13.06
C ARG A 476 -33.42 -13.52 -12.50
N LEU A 477 -32.38 -12.96 -13.10
CA LEU A 477 -31.91 -11.59 -12.85
C LEU A 477 -31.56 -10.93 -14.17
N GLY A 478 -32.08 -9.73 -14.38
CA GLY A 478 -31.57 -8.79 -15.36
C GLY A 478 -31.09 -7.54 -14.66
N VAL A 479 -29.93 -7.04 -15.07
CA VAL A 479 -29.34 -5.82 -14.55
C VAL A 479 -29.34 -4.78 -15.66
N GLY A 480 -29.66 -3.55 -15.31
CA GLY A 480 -29.63 -2.41 -16.20
C GLY A 480 -28.84 -1.26 -15.58
N ILE A 481 -28.05 -0.57 -16.38
CA ILE A 481 -27.25 0.56 -15.92
C ILE A 481 -27.33 1.71 -16.94
N ALA A 482 -27.43 2.94 -16.44
CA ALA A 482 -27.38 4.15 -17.23
C ALA A 482 -26.37 5.15 -16.66
N TYR A 483 -25.78 5.94 -17.56
CA TYR A 483 -24.96 7.11 -17.22
C TYR A 483 -25.70 8.39 -17.65
N SER A 484 -25.57 9.44 -16.86
CA SER A 484 -26.12 10.77 -17.10
C SER A 484 -25.12 11.85 -16.70
N ASP A 485 -24.92 12.85 -17.56
CA ASP A 485 -24.01 13.97 -17.26
C ASP A 485 -24.66 15.07 -16.40
N ASP A 486 -26.00 15.18 -16.45
CA ASP A 486 -26.74 16.36 -15.96
C ASP A 486 -27.24 16.25 -14.51
N TYR A 487 -27.16 15.07 -13.88
CA TYR A 487 -27.84 14.78 -12.62
C TYR A 487 -26.94 14.24 -11.48
N GLU A 488 -27.49 14.30 -10.27
CA GLU A 488 -26.80 14.20 -8.97
C GLU A 488 -25.80 13.03 -8.82
N TYR A 489 -26.12 11.87 -9.40
CA TYR A 489 -25.43 10.61 -9.13
C TYR A 489 -24.58 10.07 -10.29
N ARG A 490 -24.68 10.63 -11.49
CA ARG A 490 -24.02 10.18 -12.74
C ARG A 490 -24.33 8.75 -13.19
N ILE A 491 -23.97 7.70 -12.44
CA ILE A 491 -24.33 6.30 -12.75
C ILE A 491 -25.53 5.88 -11.91
N TYR A 492 -26.49 5.22 -12.56
CA TYR A 492 -27.70 4.66 -11.98
C TYR A 492 -27.77 3.16 -12.31
N TYR A 493 -28.08 2.35 -11.31
CA TYR A 493 -28.08 0.89 -11.37
C TYR A 493 -29.46 0.34 -10.97
N THR A 494 -29.95 -0.66 -11.70
CA THR A 494 -31.19 -1.39 -11.37
C THR A 494 -30.95 -2.90 -11.50
N GLN A 495 -31.22 -3.67 -10.45
CA GLN A 495 -31.36 -5.14 -10.51
C GLN A 495 -32.83 -5.51 -10.47
N ASN A 496 -33.33 -6.22 -11.47
CA ASN A 496 -34.68 -6.77 -11.46
C ASN A 496 -34.65 -8.31 -11.40
N PHE A 497 -35.18 -8.83 -10.29
CA PHE A 497 -35.28 -10.25 -9.97
C PHE A 497 -36.68 -10.75 -10.31
N TYR A 498 -36.79 -11.94 -10.90
CA TYR A 498 -38.09 -12.60 -11.03
C TYR A 498 -38.03 -14.13 -11.16
N THR A 499 -39.18 -14.76 -11.03
CA THR A 499 -39.42 -16.14 -11.45
C THR A 499 -40.50 -16.13 -12.53
N PRO A 500 -40.22 -16.63 -13.75
CA PRO A 500 -41.19 -16.66 -14.84
C PRO A 500 -42.48 -17.39 -14.44
N ARG A 501 -43.63 -16.87 -14.86
CA ARG A 501 -44.86 -17.66 -14.93
C ARG A 501 -44.91 -18.31 -16.31
N GLY A 502 -44.88 -19.64 -16.34
CA GLY A 502 -45.07 -20.45 -17.56
C GLY A 502 -46.49 -20.45 -18.08
#